data_AF-A0A428WY49-F1
#
_entry.id   AF-A0A428WY49-F1
#
_cell.length_a   1.000
_cell.length_b   1.000
_cell.length_c   1.000
_cell.angle_alpha   90.00
_cell.angle_beta   90.00
_cell.angle_gamma   90.00
#
_symmetry.space_group_name_H-M   'P 1'
#
loop_
_entity.id
_entity.type
_entity.pdbx_description
1 polymer ?
#
loop_
_entity_poly.entity_id
_entity_poly.type
_entity_poly.pdbx_seq_one_letter_code
_entity_poly.pdbx_strand_id
1 'polypeptide(L)'
;MYVWATNVNVRNSYSSTCDNYPSRANCATVTRVSATWVNAWCQTPGETINDSGYSSRWWTFLQAPNGTWGWVSNVYIRGEAHLSNVPDCA
;
A
#
# COMPACT_ATOMS: atom_id res chain seq x y z
N MET A 1 7.34 -0.09 -9.37
CA MET A 1 7.82 -0.92 -8.23
C MET A 1 7.17 -2.29 -8.27
N TYR A 2 7.64 -3.24 -7.45
CA TYR A 2 7.19 -4.64 -7.51
C TYR A 2 6.51 -5.09 -6.21
N VAL A 3 5.27 -5.54 -6.30
CA VAL A 3 4.58 -6.26 -5.22
C VAL A 3 5.05 -7.71 -5.28
N TRP A 4 5.56 -8.25 -4.16
CA TRP A 4 6.14 -9.59 -4.15
C TRP A 4 5.16 -10.69 -3.70
N ALA A 5 4.14 -10.32 -2.92
CA ALA A 5 3.18 -11.25 -2.34
C ALA A 5 2.00 -11.53 -3.28
N THR A 6 1.17 -12.51 -2.90
CA THR A 6 -0.08 -12.84 -3.59
C THR A 6 -1.29 -12.43 -2.76
N ASN A 7 -2.43 -12.23 -3.42
CA ASN A 7 -3.70 -11.87 -2.77
C ASN A 7 -3.60 -10.59 -1.88
N VAL A 8 -2.77 -9.63 -2.30
CA VAL A 8 -2.51 -8.39 -1.58
C VAL A 8 -3.69 -7.44 -1.75
N ASN A 9 -4.25 -6.98 -0.64
CA ASN A 9 -5.35 -6.03 -0.66
C ASN A 9 -4.85 -4.65 -1.10
N VAL A 10 -5.44 -4.11 -2.16
CA VAL A 10 -5.35 -2.69 -2.50
C VAL A 10 -6.53 -2.02 -1.83
N ARG A 11 -6.25 -1.08 -0.92
CA ARG A 11 -7.23 -0.53 -0.01
C ARG A 11 -7.49 0.94 -0.28
N ASN A 12 -8.75 1.32 -0.38
CA ASN A 12 -9.12 2.71 -0.56
C ASN A 12 -10.48 2.95 0.09
N SER A 13 -10.69 4.17 0.55
CA SER A 13 -12.01 4.72 0.84
C SER A 13 -11.92 6.20 0.50
N TYR A 14 -12.99 6.78 -0.04
CA TYR A 14 -13.08 8.23 -0.25
C TYR A 14 -13.29 8.96 1.09
N SER A 15 -12.43 8.69 2.08
CA SER A 15 -12.47 9.25 3.43
C SER A 15 -11.10 9.83 3.79
N SER A 16 -11.13 11.00 4.41
CA SER A 16 -9.91 11.67 4.87
C SER A 16 -9.13 10.84 5.89
N THR A 17 -9.79 9.96 6.65
CA THR A 17 -9.09 9.10 7.61
C THR A 17 -8.24 8.04 6.90
N CYS A 18 -8.74 7.43 5.82
CA CYS A 18 -7.96 6.48 5.04
C CYS A 18 -6.84 7.17 4.25
N ASP A 19 -7.11 8.37 3.73
CA ASP A 19 -6.11 9.13 2.95
C ASP A 19 -4.93 9.59 3.82
N ASN A 20 -5.19 9.99 5.07
CA ASN A 20 -4.15 10.46 5.98
C ASN A 20 -3.52 9.35 6.84
N TYR A 21 -4.26 8.28 7.12
CA TYR A 21 -3.80 7.17 7.95
C TYR A 21 -4.40 5.84 7.46
N PRO A 22 -3.84 5.25 6.38
CA PRO A 22 -4.38 4.04 5.80
C PRO A 22 -4.27 2.85 6.75
N SER A 23 -5.38 2.12 6.91
CA SER A 23 -5.44 0.92 7.73
C SER A 23 -6.41 -0.11 7.15
N ARG A 24 -6.33 -1.34 7.66
CA ARG A 24 -7.30 -2.40 7.34
C ARG A 24 -8.70 -2.10 7.86
N ALA A 25 -8.82 -1.27 8.90
CA ALA A 25 -10.09 -0.95 9.56
C ALA A 25 -10.86 0.22 8.91
N ASN A 26 -10.16 1.21 8.36
CA ASN A 26 -10.77 2.40 7.76
C ASN A 26 -10.73 2.42 6.22
N CYS A 27 -9.88 1.60 5.58
CA CYS A 27 -9.80 1.49 4.13
C CYS A 27 -10.40 0.18 3.63
N ALA A 28 -11.46 0.26 2.82
CA ALA A 28 -12.09 -0.88 2.19
C ALA A 28 -11.15 -1.51 1.14
N THR A 29 -11.25 -2.82 0.93
CA THR A 29 -10.51 -3.47 -0.17
C THR A 29 -11.25 -3.20 -1.48
N VAL A 30 -10.59 -2.51 -2.41
CA VAL A 30 -11.16 -2.14 -3.72
C VAL A 30 -10.72 -3.08 -4.84
N THR A 31 -9.54 -3.68 -4.70
CA THR A 31 -9.07 -4.75 -5.58
C THR A 31 -8.01 -5.59 -4.88
N ARG A 32 -7.56 -6.66 -5.51
CA ARG A 32 -6.42 -7.45 -5.07
C ARG A 32 -5.43 -7.61 -6.19
N VAL A 33 -4.16 -7.59 -5.82
CA VAL A 33 -3.04 -7.84 -6.73
C VAL A 33 -2.24 -9.05 -6.26
N SER A 34 -1.67 -9.76 -7.23
CA SER A 34 -0.63 -10.75 -6.98
C SER A 34 0.71 -10.20 -7.44
N ALA A 35 1.76 -11.01 -7.36
CA ALA A 35 3.11 -10.64 -7.75
C ALA A 35 3.13 -9.91 -9.11
N THR A 36 3.37 -8.59 -9.08
CA THR A 36 3.19 -7.72 -10.25
C THR A 36 3.91 -6.39 -10.10
N TRP A 37 4.11 -5.72 -11.23
CA TRP A 37 4.61 -4.35 -11.29
C TRP A 37 3.47 -3.35 -11.17
N VAL A 38 3.67 -2.33 -10.34
CA VAL A 38 2.71 -1.26 -10.07
C VAL A 38 3.39 0.10 -10.11
N ASN A 39 2.60 1.13 -10.38
CA ASN A 39 3.02 2.53 -10.33
C ASN A 39 2.61 3.12 -8.99
N ALA A 40 3.57 3.64 -8.23
CA ALA A 40 3.27 4.36 -7.00
C ALA A 40 3.23 5.85 -7.23
N TRP A 41 2.45 6.51 -6.38
CA TRP A 41 2.31 7.95 -6.34
C TRP A 41 3.07 8.54 -5.16
N CYS A 42 2.69 8.15 -3.94
CA CYS A 42 3.31 8.61 -2.71
C CYS A 42 3.16 7.55 -1.60
N GLN A 43 3.82 7.77 -0.47
CA GLN A 43 3.70 6.94 0.71
C GLN A 43 3.41 7.77 1.97
N THR A 44 2.77 7.14 2.96
CA THR A 44 2.46 7.78 4.24
C THR A 44 2.46 6.76 5.37
N PRO A 45 2.70 7.16 6.63
CA PRO A 45 2.47 6.30 7.77
C PRO A 45 0.99 5.92 7.93
N GLY A 46 0.74 4.66 8.27
CA GLY A 46 -0.60 4.13 8.54
C GLY A 46 -0.55 3.08 9.65
N GLU A 47 -1.48 2.11 9.59
CA GLU A 47 -1.47 0.96 10.48
C GLU A 47 -0.17 0.16 10.31
N THR A 48 0.48 -0.20 11.42
CA THR A 48 1.61 -1.14 11.37
C THR A 48 1.13 -2.54 11.04
N ILE A 49 1.54 -3.05 9.88
CA ILE A 49 1.28 -4.43 9.47
C ILE A 49 2.50 -5.28 9.86
N ASN A 50 2.21 -6.42 10.49
CA ASN A 50 3.18 -7.47 10.76
C ASN A 50 2.71 -8.73 10.04
N ASP A 51 3.51 -9.24 9.11
CA ASP A 51 3.18 -10.43 8.33
C ASP A 51 4.46 -11.16 7.92
N SER A 52 4.47 -12.48 8.07
CA SER A 52 5.54 -13.36 7.57
C SER A 52 6.96 -12.96 8.00
N GLY A 53 7.10 -12.40 9.22
CA GLY A 53 8.38 -11.93 9.77
C GLY A 53 8.79 -10.52 9.35
N TYR A 54 7.99 -9.85 8.51
CA TYR A 54 8.18 -8.48 8.07
C TYR A 54 7.23 -7.54 8.82
N SER A 55 7.68 -6.31 9.05
CA SER A 55 6.90 -5.25 9.68
C SER A 55 7.08 -3.95 8.93
N SER A 56 5.99 -3.23 8.68
CA SER A 56 6.06 -1.85 8.19
C SER A 56 4.85 -1.03 8.65
N ARG A 57 5.14 0.20 9.08
CA ARG A 57 4.13 1.24 9.31
C ARG A 57 3.80 2.05 8.07
N TRP A 58 4.51 1.82 6.97
CA TRP A 58 4.39 2.62 5.75
C TRP A 58 3.45 1.96 4.76
N TRP A 59 2.66 2.81 4.12
CA TRP A 59 1.71 2.44 3.09
C TRP A 59 1.99 3.27 1.85
N THR A 60 1.95 2.63 0.69
CA THR A 60 2.16 3.27 -0.61
C THR A 60 0.84 3.35 -1.35
N PHE A 61 0.48 4.56 -1.80
CA PHE A 61 -0.64 4.76 -2.72
C PHE A 61 -0.18 4.45 -4.14
N LEU A 62 -0.85 3.50 -4.79
CA LEU A 62 -0.44 2.98 -6.09
C LEU A 62 -1.62 2.68 -6.99
N GLN A 63 -1.34 2.58 -8.29
CA GLN A 63 -2.27 2.10 -9.29
C GLN A 63 -2.04 0.61 -9.54
N ALA A 64 -3.07 -0.19 -9.30
CA ALA A 64 -3.10 -1.61 -9.64
C ALA A 64 -3.19 -1.80 -11.17
N PRO A 65 -2.82 -2.98 -11.71
CA PRO A 65 -2.83 -3.24 -13.15
C PRO A 65 -4.20 -3.07 -13.82
N ASN A 66 -5.29 -3.22 -13.07
CA ASN A 66 -6.67 -3.01 -13.53
C ASN A 66 -7.08 -1.51 -13.53
N GLY A 67 -6.16 -0.59 -13.23
CA GLY A 67 -6.39 0.84 -13.17
C GLY A 67 -6.90 1.38 -11.82
N THR A 68 -7.24 0.50 -10.86
CA THR A 68 -7.73 0.90 -9.54
C THR A 68 -6.61 1.52 -8.70
N TRP A 69 -6.87 2.67 -8.08
CA TRP A 69 -5.96 3.32 -7.15
C TRP A 69 -6.25 2.95 -5.70
N GLY A 70 -5.21 2.75 -4.90
CA GLY A 70 -5.35 2.54 -3.47
C GLY A 70 -4.02 2.29 -2.75
N TRP A 71 -4.13 2.20 -1.43
CA TRP A 71 -3.05 1.93 -0.49
C TRP A 71 -2.70 0.45 -0.41
N VAL A 72 -1.40 0.16 -0.42
CA VAL A 72 -0.84 -1.16 -0.13
C VAL A 72 0.22 -0.99 0.96
N SER A 73 0.19 -1.86 1.97
CA SER A 73 1.23 -1.86 2.99
C SER A 73 2.58 -2.24 2.38
N ASN A 74 3.63 -1.51 2.74
CA ASN A 74 4.98 -1.73 2.22
C ASN A 74 5.55 -3.10 2.62
N VAL A 75 4.94 -3.80 3.59
CA VAL A 75 5.26 -5.21 3.89
C VAL A 75 5.20 -6.07 2.61
N TYR A 76 4.29 -5.76 1.68
CA TYR A 76 4.07 -6.53 0.46
C TYR A 76 4.81 -5.99 -0.77
N ILE A 77 5.58 -4.91 -0.62
CA ILE A 77 6.32 -4.26 -1.70
C ILE A 77 7.81 -4.56 -1.53
N ARG A 78 8.48 -4.94 -2.61
CA ARG A 78 9.92 -5.20 -2.58
C ARG A 78 10.66 -3.88 -2.37
N GLY A 79 11.47 -3.81 -1.32
CA GLY A 79 12.30 -2.66 -1.00
C GLY A 79 12.50 -2.51 0.50
N GLU A 80 12.93 -1.31 0.90
CA GLU A 80 12.98 -0.89 2.30
C GLU A 80 11.57 -0.67 2.87
N ALA A 81 11.44 -0.61 4.20
CA ALA A 81 10.15 -0.36 4.84
C ALA A 81 9.54 1.00 4.41
N HIS A 82 10.39 2.03 4.29
CA HIS A 82 10.10 3.31 3.65
C HIS A 82 10.82 3.31 2.30
N LEU A 83 10.09 3.45 1.19
CA LEU A 83 10.66 3.24 -0.14
C LEU A 83 11.39 4.50 -0.60
N SER A 84 12.72 4.45 -0.72
CA SER A 84 13.56 5.61 -1.09
C SER A 84 13.20 6.28 -2.43
N ASN A 85 12.55 5.56 -3.33
CA ASN A 85 12.14 6.04 -4.65
C ASN A 85 10.67 6.49 -4.72
N VAL A 86 10.00 6.62 -3.58
CA VAL A 86 8.60 7.05 -3.47
C VAL A 86 8.55 8.28 -2.57
N PRO A 87 8.00 9.41 -3.04
CA PRO A 87 7.87 10.59 -2.19
C PRO A 87 6.84 10.37 -1.09
N ASP A 88 6.98 11.09 0.02
CA ASP A 88 5.94 11.15 1.04
C ASP A 88 4.74 11.96 0.52
N CYS A 89 3.53 11.59 0.94
CA CYS A 89 2.32 12.32 0.58
C CYS A 89 2.32 13.71 1.24
N ALA A 90 1.86 14.72 0.48
CA ALA A 90 1.76 16.12 0.91
C ALA A 90 0.44 16.43 1.62
#